data_AF-A0A554VJ71-F1
#
_entry.id   AF-A0A554VJ71-F1
#
_cell.length_a   1.000
_cell.length_b   1.000
_cell.length_c   1.000
_cell.angle_alpha   90.00
_cell.angle_beta   90.00
_cell.angle_gamma   90.00
#
_symmetry.space_group_name_H-M   'P 1'
#
loop_
_entity.id
_entity.type
_entity.pdbx_description
1 polymer ?
#
loop_
_entity_poly.entity_id
_entity_poly.type
_entity_poly.pdbx_seq_one_letter_code
_entity_poly.pdbx_strand_id
1 'polypeptide(L)'
;MYKTKDTKVKDLKTVEIQNQEEILVRTKKKLDPLQAFEVIKNESKGFSKADVKAQEADELLYRLLNRDAKSTSGDTSKKKSTVKKELSVEEIRIQERERARAIELLEVEIELELNAKSA
;
A
#
# COMPACT_ATOMS: atom_id res chain seq x y z
N MET A 1 5.71 14.98 12.01
CA MET A 1 5.78 14.95 13.49
C MET A 1 5.34 13.57 13.94
N TYR A 2 6.01 12.95 14.92
CA TYR A 2 5.77 11.56 15.34
C TYR A 2 4.56 11.46 16.29
N LYS A 3 3.57 10.63 15.92
CA LYS A 3 2.31 10.41 16.64
C LYS A 3 2.40 9.29 17.67
N THR A 4 3.29 8.32 17.48
CA THR A 4 3.42 7.17 18.39
C THR A 4 4.38 7.40 19.55
N LYS A 5 4.99 8.60 19.66
CA LYS A 5 6.00 8.93 20.69
C LYS A 5 5.56 8.58 22.12
N ASP A 6 4.28 8.80 22.43
CA ASP A 6 3.71 8.59 23.76
C ASP A 6 2.95 7.26 23.90
N THR A 7 2.99 6.40 22.88
CA THR A 7 2.33 5.09 22.89
C THR A 7 2.99 4.15 23.90
N LYS A 8 2.19 3.43 24.69
CA LYS A 8 2.72 2.45 25.65
C LYS A 8 2.99 1.13 24.95
N VAL A 9 4.06 0.46 25.38
CA VAL A 9 4.43 -0.91 24.95
C VAL A 9 3.28 -1.90 25.11
N LYS A 10 2.41 -1.70 26.10
CA LYS A 10 1.22 -2.53 26.33
C LYS A 10 0.25 -2.45 25.16
N ASP A 11 -0.01 -1.24 24.66
CA ASP A 11 -0.98 -0.99 23.58
C ASP A 11 -0.48 -1.61 22.26
N LEU A 12 0.83 -1.60 22.02
CA LEU A 12 1.47 -2.24 20.86
C LEU A 12 1.33 -3.78 20.87
N LYS A 13 1.36 -4.41 22.06
CA LYS A 13 1.19 -5.86 22.20
C LYS A 13 -0.25 -6.31 21.99
N THR A 14 -1.21 -5.42 22.20
CA THR A 14 -2.64 -5.72 22.06
C THR A 14 -3.09 -5.69 20.61
N VAL A 15 -2.29 -5.12 19.69
CA VAL A 15 -2.67 -5.03 18.28
C VAL A 15 -2.59 -6.40 17.62
N GLU A 16 -3.75 -6.95 17.28
CA GLU A 16 -3.85 -8.18 16.51
C GLU A 16 -3.62 -7.91 15.02
N ILE A 17 -2.52 -8.45 14.48
CA ILE A 17 -2.22 -8.38 13.05
C ILE A 17 -2.97 -9.49 12.30
N GLN A 18 -3.93 -9.09 11.47
CA GLN A 18 -4.61 -10.01 10.56
C GLN A 18 -3.69 -10.41 9.39
N ASN A 19 -3.90 -11.61 8.83
CA ASN A 19 -3.20 -12.14 7.66
C ASN A 19 -1.68 -12.23 7.79
N GLN A 20 -1.19 -12.52 9.00
CA GLN A 20 0.24 -12.64 9.29
C GLN A 20 0.94 -13.71 8.41
N GLU A 21 0.24 -14.75 7.99
CA GLU A 21 0.75 -15.77 7.07
C GLU A 21 1.04 -15.20 5.68
N GLU A 22 0.13 -14.41 5.11
CA GLU A 22 0.31 -13.78 3.80
C GLU A 22 1.47 -12.76 3.84
N ILE A 23 1.56 -11.99 4.93
CA ILE A 23 2.66 -11.04 5.16
C ILE A 23 3.99 -11.78 5.20
N LEU A 24 4.05 -12.91 5.91
CA LEU A 24 5.25 -13.74 6.00
C LEU A 24 5.67 -14.25 4.61
N VAL A 25 4.73 -14.70 3.79
CA VAL A 25 5.03 -15.17 2.42
C VAL A 25 5.60 -14.04 1.55
N ARG A 26 5.01 -12.85 1.60
CA ARG A 26 5.41 -11.72 0.73
C ARG A 26 6.69 -11.03 1.19
N THR A 27 6.86 -10.84 2.49
CA THR A 27 7.97 -10.05 3.05
C THR A 27 9.09 -10.91 3.65
N LYS A 28 8.86 -12.23 3.76
CA LYS A 28 9.74 -13.21 4.43
C LYS A 28 9.99 -12.90 5.91
N LYS A 29 9.19 -12.02 6.52
CA LYS A 29 9.28 -11.64 7.93
C LYS A 29 7.90 -11.49 8.55
N LYS A 30 7.81 -11.78 9.85
CA LYS A 30 6.60 -11.50 10.63
C LYS A 30 6.54 -10.00 10.91
N LEU A 31 5.35 -9.41 10.77
CA LEU A 31 5.13 -8.03 11.17
C LEU A 31 4.89 -7.97 12.68
N ASP A 32 5.77 -7.27 13.39
CA ASP A 32 5.66 -7.05 14.83
C ASP A 32 5.55 -5.54 15.11
N PRO A 33 4.43 -5.05 15.66
CA PRO A 33 4.24 -3.65 16.05
C PRO A 33 5.30 -3.12 17.03
N LEU A 34 5.81 -3.96 17.94
CA LEU A 34 6.86 -3.57 18.88
C LEU A 34 8.18 -3.33 18.16
N GLN A 35 8.54 -4.26 17.29
CA GLN A 35 9.75 -4.13 16.49
C GLN A 35 9.66 -2.92 15.56
N ALA A 36 8.49 -2.67 14.97
CA ALA A 36 8.25 -1.47 14.16
C ALA A 36 8.48 -0.19 14.97
N PHE A 37 7.95 -0.11 16.19
CA PHE A 37 8.15 1.04 17.08
C PHE A 37 9.62 1.27 17.41
N GLU A 38 10.37 0.21 17.73
CA GLU A 38 11.81 0.31 18.02
C GLU A 38 12.63 0.78 16.81
N VAL A 39 12.32 0.25 15.62
CA VAL A 39 12.98 0.66 14.37
C VAL A 39 12.74 2.14 14.12
N ILE A 40 11.48 2.62 14.22
CA ILE A 40 11.14 4.03 14.05
C ILE A 40 11.88 4.90 15.07
N LYS A 41 11.92 4.48 16.34
CA LYS A 41 12.65 5.20 17.39
C LYS A 41 14.15 5.28 17.09
N ASN A 42 14.75 4.20 16.60
CA ASN A 42 16.17 4.16 16.27
C ASN A 42 16.51 5.05 15.06
N GLU A 43 15.73 4.96 13.98
CA GLU A 43 15.93 5.76 12.76
C GLU A 43 15.73 7.26 13.00
N SER A 44 14.75 7.61 13.83
CA SER A 44 14.44 9.00 14.19
C SER A 44 15.32 9.57 15.32
N LYS A 45 16.34 8.83 15.80
CA LYS A 45 17.15 9.20 16.97
C LYS A 45 16.29 9.56 18.19
N GLY A 46 15.33 8.71 18.52
CA GLY A 46 14.40 8.94 19.63
C GLY A 46 13.32 9.97 19.32
N PHE A 47 12.83 10.01 18.08
CA PHE A 47 11.82 10.96 17.60
C PHE A 47 12.30 12.43 17.55
N SER A 48 13.61 12.65 17.59
CA SER A 48 14.23 13.98 17.57
C SER A 48 14.54 14.46 16.15
N LYS A 49 14.90 13.54 15.25
CA LYS A 49 15.19 13.84 13.84
C LYS A 49 13.93 13.67 13.01
N ALA A 50 13.61 14.64 12.16
CA ALA A 50 12.58 14.49 11.14
C ALA A 50 13.10 13.64 9.97
N ASP A 51 12.93 12.33 10.06
CA ASP A 51 13.19 11.41 8.95
C ASP A 51 11.87 11.06 8.26
N VAL A 52 11.78 11.30 6.95
CA VAL A 52 10.54 11.13 6.17
C VAL A 52 10.03 9.70 6.26
N LYS A 53 10.92 8.71 6.13
CA LYS A 53 10.53 7.29 6.18
C LYS A 53 10.06 6.89 7.57
N ALA A 54 10.78 7.34 8.60
CA ALA A 54 10.37 7.06 9.97
C ALA A 54 9.03 7.73 10.32
N GLN A 55 8.74 8.92 9.75
CA GLN A 55 7.46 9.60 9.94
C GLN A 55 6.31 8.88 9.24
N GLU A 56 6.52 8.39 8.03
CA GLU A 56 5.53 7.57 7.33
C GLU A 56 5.25 6.26 8.07
N ALA A 57 6.30 5.57 8.52
CA ALA A 57 6.19 4.34 9.30
C ALA A 57 5.47 4.58 10.65
N ASP A 58 5.77 5.67 11.33
CA ASP A 58 5.06 6.12 12.55
C ASP A 58 3.58 6.34 12.29
N GLU A 59 3.22 6.99 11.19
CA GLU A 59 1.82 7.22 10.86
C GLU A 59 1.07 5.91 10.57
N LEU A 60 1.72 4.97 9.87
CA LEU A 60 1.15 3.64 9.62
C LEU A 60 0.94 2.85 10.92
N LEU A 61 1.92 2.88 11.82
CA LEU A 61 1.82 2.23 13.13
C LEU A 61 0.69 2.87 13.97
N TYR A 62 0.57 4.19 13.94
CA TYR A 62 -0.52 4.91 14.63
C TYR A 62 -1.90 4.52 14.09
N ARG A 63 -2.05 4.35 12.76
CA ARG A 63 -3.29 3.88 12.14
C ARG A 63 -3.63 2.46 12.54
N LEU A 64 -2.61 1.60 12.66
CA LEU A 64 -2.76 0.22 13.10
C LEU A 64 -3.29 0.14 14.55
N LEU A 65 -2.74 0.96 15.45
CA LEU A 65 -3.16 1.06 16.85
C LEU A 65 -4.60 1.59 17.01
N ASN A 66 -5.01 2.52 16.17
CA ASN A 66 -6.33 3.15 16.25
C ASN A 66 -7.36 2.54 15.28
N ARG A 67 -7.09 1.35 14.75
CA ARG A 67 -7.94 0.69 13.75
C ARG A 67 -9.37 0.46 14.26
N ASP A 68 -9.51 0.10 15.53
CA ASP A 68 -10.81 -0.17 16.15
C ASP A 68 -11.57 1.12 16.51
N ALA A 69 -10.86 2.18 16.89
CA ALA A 69 -11.46 3.50 17.17
C ALA A 69 -12.04 4.17 15.91
N LYS A 70 -11.53 3.84 14.72
CA LYS A 70 -12.01 4.37 13.44
C LYS A 70 -13.16 3.56 12.82
N SER A 71 -13.52 2.41 13.38
CA SER A 71 -14.72 1.68 12.96
C SER A 71 -16.01 2.32 13.53
N THR A 72 -15.90 3.19 14.53
CA THR A 72 -17.05 3.84 15.19
C THR A 72 -17.08 5.37 15.07
N SER A 73 -16.05 6.00 14.50
CA SER A 73 -16.05 7.45 14.24
C SER A 73 -16.07 7.68 12.73
N GLY A 74 -17.25 8.09 12.26
CA GLY A 74 -17.58 8.24 10.85
C GLY A 74 -16.57 9.07 10.07
N ASP A 75 -15.99 8.42 9.06
CA ASP A 75 -15.66 9.10 7.83
C ASP A 75 -16.61 8.55 6.75
N THR A 76 -17.78 9.17 6.68
CA THR A 76 -18.73 9.10 5.58
C THR A 76 -18.19 9.84 4.35
N SER A 77 -16.90 9.77 4.04
CA SER A 77 -16.40 10.10 2.71
C SER A 77 -16.50 8.85 1.82
N LYS A 78 -17.75 8.60 1.39
CA LYS A 78 -18.07 8.04 0.08
C LYS A 78 -17.26 6.77 -0.25
N LYS A 79 -17.69 5.63 0.32
CA LYS A 79 -17.70 4.39 -0.48
C LYS A 79 -18.49 4.73 -1.75
N LYS A 80 -17.80 5.15 -2.82
CA LYS A 80 -18.20 4.73 -4.16
C LYS A 80 -18.10 3.22 -4.07
N SER A 81 -19.22 2.60 -3.69
CA SER A 81 -19.62 1.34 -4.25
C SER A 81 -19.43 1.50 -5.76
N THR A 82 -18.26 1.11 -6.24
CA THR A 82 -18.10 0.62 -7.60
C THR A 82 -18.98 -0.62 -7.64
N VAL A 83 -20.28 -0.37 -7.86
CA VAL A 83 -21.13 -1.29 -8.59
C VAL A 83 -20.27 -1.67 -9.78
N LYS A 84 -19.79 -2.91 -9.81
CA LYS A 84 -19.17 -3.46 -11.02
C LYS A 84 -20.25 -3.29 -12.07
N LYS A 85 -20.10 -2.28 -12.94
CA LYS A 85 -20.97 -2.13 -14.11
C LYS A 85 -20.67 -3.39 -14.91
N GLU A 86 -21.60 -4.34 -14.90
CA GLU A 86 -21.54 -5.48 -15.79
C GLU A 86 -21.51 -4.89 -17.20
N LEU A 87 -20.34 -4.96 -17.84
CA LEU A 87 -20.15 -4.47 -19.18
C LEU A 87 -20.94 -5.40 -20.10
N SER A 88 -21.72 -4.80 -20.99
CA SER A 88 -22.38 -5.55 -22.05
C SER A 88 -21.34 -6.27 -22.93
N VAL A 89 -21.73 -7.36 -23.57
CA VAL A 89 -20.86 -8.15 -24.46
C VAL A 89 -20.20 -7.27 -25.54
N GLU A 90 -20.92 -6.26 -26.02
CA GLU A 90 -20.39 -5.29 -26.99
C GLU A 90 -19.32 -4.36 -26.40
N GLU A 91 -19.49 -3.88 -25.17
CA GLU A 91 -18.46 -3.09 -24.48
C GLU A 91 -17.17 -3.91 -24.25
N ILE A 92 -17.31 -5.20 -23.95
CA ILE A 92 -16.18 -6.13 -23.79
C ILE A 92 -15.42 -6.29 -25.12
N ARG A 93 -16.15 -6.51 -26.23
CA ARG A 93 -15.55 -6.63 -27.58
C ARG A 93 -14.81 -5.37 -28.01
N ILE A 94 -15.38 -4.20 -27.74
CA ILE A 94 -14.73 -2.92 -28.04
C ILE A 94 -13.44 -2.78 -27.24
N GLN A 95 -13.47 -3.09 -25.95
CA GLN A 95 -12.30 -3.02 -25.07
C GLN A 95 -11.20 -4.01 -25.47
N GLU A 96 -11.56 -5.24 -25.86
CA GLU A 96 -10.61 -6.24 -26.36
C GLU A 96 -9.96 -5.79 -27.66
N ARG A 97 -10.74 -5.20 -28.58
CA ARG A 97 -10.22 -4.65 -29.84
C ARG A 97 -9.26 -3.49 -29.61
N GLU A 98 -9.57 -2.60 -28.67
CA GLU A 98 -8.67 -1.51 -28.29
C GLU A 98 -7.38 -2.03 -27.64
N ARG A 99 -7.48 -3.04 -26.77
CA ARG A 99 -6.30 -3.71 -26.21
C ARG A 99 -5.42 -4.33 -27.28
N ALA A 100 -6.01 -5.02 -28.26
CA ALA A 100 -5.26 -5.62 -29.36
C ALA A 100 -4.50 -4.56 -30.18
N ARG A 101 -5.16 -3.44 -30.50
CA ARG A 101 -4.50 -2.31 -31.19
C ARG A 101 -3.35 -1.70 -30.39
N ALA A 102 -3.49 -1.59 -29.07
CA ALA A 102 -2.44 -1.05 -28.21
C ALA A 102 -1.22 -1.97 -28.16
N ILE A 103 -1.43 -3.29 -28.15
CA ILE A 103 -0.34 -4.27 -28.19
C ILE A 103 0.39 -4.20 -29.53
N GLU A 104 -0.34 -4.18 -30.64
CA GLU A 104 0.24 -4.07 -31.99
C GLU A 104 1.08 -2.81 -32.15
N LEU A 105 0.63 -1.67 -31.61
CA LEU A 105 1.40 -0.43 -31.65
C LEU A 105 2.72 -0.53 -30.86
N LEU A 106 2.68 -1.15 -29.67
CA LEU A 106 3.87 -1.37 -28.85
C LEU A 106 4.85 -2.36 -29.51
N GLU A 107 4.34 -3.38 -30.20
CA GLU A 107 5.17 -4.33 -30.96
C GLU A 107 5.92 -3.61 -32.08
N VAL A 108 5.23 -2.75 -32.86
CA VAL A 108 5.87 -1.94 -33.91
C VAL A 108 6.92 -0.98 -33.33
N GLU A 109 6.64 -0.35 -32.19
CA GLU A 109 7.60 0.55 -31.53
C GLU A 109 8.87 -0.20 -31.09
N ILE A 110 8.71 -1.40 -30.55
CA ILE A 110 9.84 -2.28 -30.19
C ILE A 110 10.63 -2.69 -31.44
N GLU A 111 9.98 -3.07 -32.53
CA GLU A 111 10.66 -3.43 -33.78
C GLU A 111 11.48 -2.26 -34.34
N LEU A 112 10.92 -1.05 -34.34
CA LEU A 112 11.62 0.15 -34.77
C LEU A 112 12.82 0.46 -33.86
N GLU A 113 12.67 0.33 -32.55
CA GLU A 113 13.76 0.57 -31.59
C GLU A 113 14.89 -0.46 -31.75
N LEU A 114 14.56 -1.73 -32.01
CA LEU A 114 15.54 -2.78 -32.27
C LEU A 114 16.27 -2.56 -33.59
N ASN A 115 15.57 -2.10 -34.63
CA ASN A 115 16.18 -1.83 -35.93
C ASN A 115 17.07 -0.58 -35.89
N ALA A 116 16.66 0.45 -35.12
CA ALA A 116 17.46 1.66 -34.89
C ALA A 116 18.72 1.42 -34.05
N LYS A 117 18.73 0.40 -33.18
CA LYS A 117 19.93 -0.03 -32.43
C LYS A 117 20.85 -0.97 -33.20
N SER A 118 20.41 -1.46 -34.35
CA SER A 118 21.18 -2.38 -35.21
C SER A 118 21.85 -1.69 -36.42
N ALA A 119 21.73 -0.35 -36.53
CA ALA A 119 22.38 0.52 -37.51
C ALA A 119 23.48 1.37 -36.84
#